data_AF-A0A6N7W723-F1
#
_entry.id   AF-A0A6N7W723-F1
#
_cell.length_a   1.000
_cell.length_b   1.000
_cell.length_c   1.000
_cell.angle_alpha   90.00
_cell.angle_beta   90.00
_cell.angle_gamma   90.00
#
_symmetry.space_group_name_H-M   'P 1'
#
loop_
_entity.id
_entity.type
_entity.pdbx_description
1 polymer ?
#
loop_
_entity_poly.entity_id
_entity_poly.type
_entity_poly.pdbx_seq_one_letter_code
_entity_poly.pdbx_strand_id
1 'polypeptide(L)'
;MRYADDALIFCKSRKSAERTLGNIIPYIEEELFLKVNRAKTTVWHVSKIKYLGYAFYRNKGKCRFRVHPKTVRKMKDRIWEITRKSKGWGNEYRRQKLTEYVRGGIKYYKLADMKGLMAETDEWLRRRIRAIYWKQWKKVKTRYRNL
;
A
#
# COMPACT_ATOMS: atom_id res chain seq x y z
N MET A 1 -15.87 1.13 12.96
CA MET A 1 -14.71 0.21 12.81
C MET A 1 -13.57 0.79 13.62
N ARG A 2 -12.95 0.04 14.52
CA ARG A 2 -11.83 0.50 15.35
C ARG A 2 -10.74 -0.57 15.32
N TYR A 3 -9.49 -0.13 15.22
CA TYR A 3 -8.31 -0.97 15.35
C TYR A 3 -7.26 -0.20 16.12
N ALA A 4 -6.92 -0.66 17.34
CA ALA A 4 -6.12 0.11 18.28
C ALA A 4 -6.66 1.55 18.42
N ASP A 5 -5.84 2.55 18.05
CA ASP A 5 -6.16 3.98 18.10
C ASP A 5 -6.83 4.50 16.82
N ASP A 6 -6.77 3.75 15.72
CA ASP A 6 -7.36 4.15 14.44
C ASP A 6 -8.86 3.76 14.40
N ALA A 7 -9.72 4.77 14.48
CA ALA A 7 -11.18 4.62 14.38
C ALA A 7 -11.74 5.23 13.09
N LEU A 8 -12.74 4.55 12.52
CA LEU A 8 -13.58 5.02 11.43
C LEU A 8 -15.05 4.95 11.81
N ILE A 9 -15.72 6.08 11.65
CA ILE A 9 -17.15 6.26 11.88
C ILE A 9 -17.79 6.56 10.54
N PHE A 10 -18.75 5.72 10.13
CA PHE A 10 -19.48 5.89 8.89
C PHE A 10 -20.81 6.58 9.17
N CYS A 11 -21.09 7.66 8.46
CA CYS A 11 -22.34 8.40 8.57
C CYS A 11 -23.02 8.53 7.21
N LYS A 12 -24.34 8.69 7.21
CA LYS A 12 -25.16 8.81 5.98
C LYS A 12 -24.90 10.11 5.23
N SER A 13 -24.61 11.20 5.95
CA SER A 13 -24.39 12.53 5.37
C SER A 13 -23.18 13.21 6.01
N ARG A 14 -22.60 14.16 5.28
CA ARG A 14 -21.48 14.98 5.78
C ARG A 14 -21.85 15.76 7.04
N LYS A 15 -23.04 16.39 7.04
CA LYS A 15 -23.57 17.13 8.21
C LYS A 15 -23.69 16.23 9.45
N SER A 16 -24.14 14.98 9.28
CA SER A 16 -24.17 14.04 10.40
C SER A 16 -22.77 13.67 10.88
N ALA A 17 -21.80 13.49 9.98
CA ALA A 17 -20.42 13.16 10.35
C ALA A 17 -19.76 14.30 11.13
N GLU A 18 -19.95 15.55 10.70
CA GLU A 18 -19.42 16.74 11.39
C GLU A 18 -20.03 16.89 12.79
N ARG A 19 -21.35 16.69 12.92
CA ARG A 19 -22.02 16.67 14.23
C ARG A 19 -21.48 15.56 15.15
N THR A 20 -21.35 14.34 14.62
CA THR A 20 -20.81 13.21 15.39
C THR A 20 -19.37 13.47 15.82
N LEU A 21 -18.55 14.08 14.95
CA LEU A 21 -17.19 14.48 15.29
C LEU A 21 -17.16 15.50 16.44
N GLY A 22 -18.02 16.52 16.38
CA GLY A 22 -18.16 17.55 17.42
C GLY A 22 -18.58 16.99 18.79
N ASN A 23 -19.36 15.91 18.81
CA ASN A 23 -19.79 15.27 20.06
C ASN A 23 -18.74 14.30 20.63
N ILE A 24 -17.98 13.63 19.77
CA ILE A 24 -17.03 12.58 20.19
C ILE A 24 -15.72 13.18 20.69
N ILE A 25 -15.25 14.29 20.10
CA ILE A 25 -13.99 14.91 20.51
C ILE A 25 -14.01 15.30 22.00
N PRO A 26 -15.01 16.04 22.52
CA PRO A 26 -15.09 16.38 23.94
C PRO A 26 -15.12 15.15 24.82
N TYR A 27 -15.90 14.12 24.47
CA TYR A 27 -15.93 12.88 25.25
C TYR A 27 -14.55 12.21 25.36
N ILE A 28 -13.76 12.19 24.29
CA ILE A 28 -12.41 11.59 24.32
C ILE A 28 -11.44 12.46 25.13
N GLU A 29 -11.52 13.79 24.99
CA GLU A 29 -10.59 14.73 25.64
C GLU A 29 -10.93 14.96 27.13
N GLU A 30 -12.21 14.99 27.50
CA GLU A 30 -12.69 15.36 28.84
C GLU A 30 -12.99 14.16 29.74
N GLU A 31 -13.57 13.07 29.21
CA GLU A 31 -13.93 11.88 30.01
C GLU A 31 -12.83 10.82 30.00
N LEU A 32 -12.25 10.56 28.83
CA LEU A 32 -11.19 9.57 28.66
C LEU A 32 -9.78 10.17 28.86
N PHE A 33 -9.68 11.49 28.97
CA PHE A 33 -8.43 12.24 29.14
C PHE A 33 -7.37 11.91 28.07
N LEU A 34 -7.79 11.61 26.84
CA LEU A 34 -6.91 11.28 25.71
C LEU A 34 -6.79 12.45 24.74
N LYS A 35 -5.56 12.73 24.29
CA LYS A 35 -5.31 13.80 23.31
C LYS A 35 -5.60 13.34 21.89
N VAL A 36 -6.56 13.98 21.22
CA VAL A 36 -6.90 13.68 19.83
C VAL A 36 -5.96 14.41 18.85
N ASN A 37 -5.47 13.68 17.85
CA ASN A 37 -4.70 14.30 16.77
C ASN A 37 -5.64 14.97 15.74
N ARG A 38 -5.89 16.27 15.92
CA ARG A 38 -6.79 17.06 15.05
C ARG A 38 -6.31 17.16 13.60
N ALA A 39 -5.00 17.09 13.34
CA ALA A 39 -4.46 17.10 11.97
C ALA A 39 -4.78 15.81 11.20
N LYS A 40 -4.89 14.67 11.90
CA LYS A 40 -5.28 13.39 11.30
C LYS A 40 -6.79 13.19 11.25
N THR A 41 -7.52 13.79 12.20
CA THR A 41 -8.96 13.61 12.36
C THR A 41 -9.71 14.52 11.40
N THR A 42 -10.27 13.95 10.33
CA THR A 42 -10.93 14.74 9.28
C THR A 42 -12.15 14.02 8.73
N VAL A 43 -13.17 14.78 8.35
CA VAL A 43 -14.37 14.27 7.68
C VAL A 43 -14.12 14.23 6.18
N TRP A 44 -14.09 13.02 5.62
CA TRP A 44 -13.92 12.82 4.17
C TRP A 44 -14.91 11.81 3.63
N HIS A 45 -15.11 11.88 2.31
CA HIS A 45 -15.81 10.82 1.60
C HIS A 45 -15.03 9.51 1.71
N VAL A 46 -15.75 8.40 1.92
CA VAL A 46 -15.21 7.05 2.17
C VAL A 46 -14.15 6.64 1.14
N SER A 47 -14.27 7.09 -0.11
CA SER A 47 -13.33 6.72 -1.19
C SER A 47 -11.93 7.33 -1.08
N LYS A 48 -11.77 8.40 -0.30
CA LYS A 48 -10.51 9.13 -0.11
C LYS A 48 -9.77 8.73 1.17
N ILE A 49 -10.45 8.01 2.07
CA ILE A 49 -9.89 7.64 3.37
C ILE A 49 -8.97 6.43 3.23
N LYS A 50 -7.82 6.51 3.90
CA LYS A 50 -6.89 5.39 4.10
C LYS A 50 -7.18 4.74 5.45
N TYR A 51 -7.34 3.41 5.48
CA TYR A 51 -7.46 2.65 6.72
C TYR A 51 -6.72 1.32 6.63
N LEU A 52 -5.80 1.06 7.56
CA LEU A 52 -4.96 -0.15 7.58
C LEU A 52 -4.30 -0.47 6.22
N GLY A 53 -3.93 0.56 5.46
CA GLY A 53 -3.33 0.41 4.13
C GLY A 53 -4.32 0.21 2.97
N TYR A 54 -5.59 -0.02 3.28
CA TYR A 54 -6.70 -0.08 2.32
C TYR A 54 -7.28 1.30 2.03
N ALA A 55 -7.88 1.41 0.86
CA ALA A 55 -8.81 2.47 0.50
C ALA A 55 -10.12 1.82 0.05
N PHE A 56 -11.21 2.54 0.25
CA PHE A 56 -12.53 2.09 -0.14
C PHE A 56 -12.90 2.71 -1.48
N TYR A 57 -13.81 2.07 -2.20
CA TYR A 57 -14.49 2.70 -3.32
C TYR A 57 -15.86 2.06 -3.52
N ARG A 58 -16.78 2.79 -4.13
CA ARG A 58 -18.12 2.31 -4.42
C ARG A 58 -18.21 1.96 -5.90
N ASN A 59 -18.63 0.74 -6.20
CA ASN A 59 -18.80 0.26 -7.56
C ASN A 59 -20.16 -0.44 -7.67
N LYS A 60 -21.04 0.06 -8.55
CA LYS A 60 -22.40 -0.47 -8.76
C LYS A 60 -23.16 -0.73 -7.45
N GLY A 61 -23.16 0.27 -6.56
CA GLY A 61 -23.83 0.19 -5.26
C GLY A 61 -23.07 -0.59 -4.17
N LYS A 62 -22.11 -1.45 -4.52
CA LYS A 62 -21.32 -2.27 -3.58
C LYS A 62 -20.03 -1.55 -3.15
N CYS A 63 -19.69 -1.65 -1.88
CA CYS A 63 -18.40 -1.19 -1.37
C CYS A 63 -17.32 -2.23 -1.68
N ARG A 64 -16.22 -1.81 -2.30
CA ARG A 64 -15.08 -2.66 -2.63
C ARG A 64 -13.80 -2.06 -2.05
N PHE A 65 -12.80 -2.91 -1.89
CA PHE A 65 -11.51 -2.56 -1.33
C PHE A 65 -10.48 -2.42 -2.44
N ARG A 66 -9.60 -1.44 -2.31
CA ARG A 66 -8.38 -1.31 -3.12
C ARG A 66 -7.21 -1.01 -2.20
N VAL A 67 -5.99 -1.25 -2.67
CA VAL A 67 -4.79 -0.82 -1.93
C VAL A 67 -4.67 0.69 -2.04
N HIS A 68 -4.46 1.38 -0.93
CA HIS A 68 -4.36 2.85 -0.95
C HIS A 68 -3.11 3.29 -1.75
N PRO A 69 -3.17 4.33 -2.60
CA PRO A 69 -2.03 4.76 -3.43
C PRO A 69 -0.73 5.02 -2.68
N LYS A 70 -0.81 5.62 -1.48
CA LYS A 70 0.34 5.81 -0.57
C LYS A 70 1.00 4.47 -0.19
N THR A 71 0.22 3.42 0.00
CA THR A 71 0.73 2.09 0.31
C THR A 71 1.34 1.44 -0.93
N VAL A 72 0.69 1.58 -2.09
CA VAL A 72 1.23 1.12 -3.38
C VAL A 72 2.62 1.71 -3.64
N ARG A 73 2.78 3.01 -3.41
CA ARG A 73 4.08 3.68 -3.54
C ARG A 73 5.13 3.06 -2.62
N LYS A 74 4.81 2.88 -1.33
CA LYS A 74 5.70 2.19 -0.38
C LYS A 74 6.05 0.76 -0.82
N MET A 75 5.10 0.04 -1.41
CA MET A 75 5.37 -1.30 -1.95
C MET A 75 6.36 -1.26 -3.12
N LYS A 76 6.15 -0.35 -4.08
CA LYS A 76 7.08 -0.15 -5.20
C LYS A 76 8.47 0.29 -4.71
N ASP A 77 8.54 1.19 -3.73
CA ASP A 77 9.81 1.64 -3.13
C ASP A 77 10.56 0.46 -2.48
N ARG A 78 9.86 -0.41 -1.74
CA ARG A 78 10.48 -1.58 -1.13
C ARG A 78 10.97 -2.60 -2.16
N ILE A 79 10.20 -2.84 -3.22
CA ILE A 79 10.63 -3.68 -4.35
C ILE A 79 11.85 -3.05 -5.03
N TRP A 80 11.87 -1.73 -5.20
CA TRP A 80 13.01 -1.02 -5.76
C TRP A 80 14.27 -1.22 -4.92
N GLU A 81 14.18 -1.15 -3.59
CA GLU A 81 15.29 -1.39 -2.68
C GLU A 81 15.83 -2.82 -2.78
N ILE A 82 14.96 -3.83 -2.88
CA ILE A 82 15.35 -5.24 -3.06
C ILE A 82 16.05 -5.44 -4.40
N THR A 83 15.50 -4.83 -5.45
CA THR A 83 16.00 -4.92 -6.84
C THR A 83 17.05 -3.86 -7.19
N ARG A 84 17.68 -3.25 -6.19
CA ARG A 84 18.65 -2.18 -6.41
C ARG A 84 19.91 -2.72 -7.09
N LYS A 85 20.29 -2.12 -8.23
CA LYS A 85 21.41 -2.55 -9.09
C LYS A 85 22.80 -2.44 -8.43
N SER A 86 22.92 -1.70 -7.34
CA SER A 86 24.17 -1.52 -6.59
C SER A 86 24.34 -2.52 -5.44
N LYS A 87 23.31 -3.34 -5.14
CA LYS A 87 23.42 -4.37 -4.11
C LYS A 87 24.19 -5.57 -4.66
N GLY A 88 25.24 -5.98 -3.97
CA GLY A 88 26.04 -7.17 -4.27
C GLY A 88 25.35 -8.51 -3.99
N TRP A 89 24.01 -8.54 -3.91
CA TRP A 89 23.28 -9.79 -3.66
C TRP A 89 23.32 -10.70 -4.88
N GLY A 90 23.54 -11.99 -4.62
CA GLY A 90 23.35 -13.06 -5.59
C GLY A 90 21.91 -13.08 -6.13
N ASN A 91 21.74 -13.61 -7.35
CA ASN A 91 20.44 -13.61 -8.02
C ASN A 91 19.41 -14.48 -7.27
N GLU A 92 19.83 -15.61 -6.72
CA GLU A 92 18.95 -16.49 -5.96
C GLU A 92 18.47 -15.84 -4.66
N TYR A 93 19.38 -15.26 -3.88
CA TYR A 93 19.01 -14.53 -2.67
C TYR A 93 18.05 -13.36 -2.95
N ARG A 94 18.28 -12.63 -4.05
CA ARG A 94 17.36 -11.56 -4.48
C ARG A 94 15.99 -12.11 -4.85
N ARG A 95 15.92 -13.25 -5.55
CA ARG A 95 14.67 -13.92 -5.91
C ARG A 95 13.91 -14.36 -4.65
N GLN A 96 14.60 -14.97 -3.69
CA GLN A 96 14.01 -15.37 -2.42
C GLN A 96 13.41 -14.17 -1.68
N LYS A 97 14.18 -13.10 -1.48
CA LYS A 97 13.71 -11.90 -0.75
C LYS A 97 12.53 -11.21 -1.44
N LEU A 98 12.55 -11.17 -2.77
CA LEU A 98 11.43 -10.66 -3.55
C LEU A 98 10.18 -11.53 -3.36
N THR A 99 10.32 -12.85 -3.39
CA THR A 99 9.21 -13.81 -3.21
C THR A 99 8.61 -13.71 -1.82
N GLU A 100 9.43 -13.66 -0.76
CA GLU A 100 8.99 -13.46 0.62
C GLU A 100 8.16 -12.18 0.77
N TYR A 101 8.66 -11.07 0.21
CA TYR A 101 7.97 -9.78 0.26
C TYR A 101 6.63 -9.79 -0.47
N VAL A 102 6.61 -10.30 -1.71
CA VAL A 102 5.41 -10.35 -2.54
C VAL A 102 4.35 -11.26 -1.90
N ARG A 103 4.76 -12.43 -1.39
CA ARG A 103 3.85 -13.37 -0.71
C ARG A 103 3.21 -12.73 0.52
N GLY A 104 3.99 -12.05 1.36
CA GLY A 104 3.47 -11.33 2.51
C GLY A 104 2.48 -10.23 2.13
N GLY A 105 2.82 -9.44 1.10
CA GLY A 105 1.95 -8.39 0.58
C GLY A 105 0.62 -8.90 0.04
N ILE A 106 0.64 -9.95 -0.80
CA ILE A 106 -0.58 -10.56 -1.37
C ILE A 106 -1.46 -11.11 -0.25
N LYS A 107 -0.88 -11.79 0.75
CA LYS A 107 -1.63 -12.33 1.89
C LYS A 107 -2.32 -11.22 2.68
N TYR A 108 -1.61 -10.13 2.97
CA TYR A 108 -2.16 -9.01 3.72
C TYR A 108 -3.29 -8.30 2.96
N TYR A 109 -3.13 -8.09 1.65
CA TYR A 109 -4.08 -7.37 0.80
C TYR A 109 -5.07 -8.27 0.06
N LYS A 110 -5.26 -9.54 0.48
CA LYS A 110 -6.10 -10.53 -0.22
C LYS A 110 -7.54 -10.07 -0.51
N LEU A 111 -8.07 -9.14 0.28
CA LEU A 111 -9.42 -8.59 0.13
C LEU A 111 -9.52 -7.43 -0.87
N ALA A 112 -8.38 -6.88 -1.31
CA ALA A 112 -8.34 -5.75 -2.24
C ALA A 112 -8.39 -6.22 -3.70
N ASP A 113 -9.05 -5.42 -4.52
CA ASP A 113 -8.98 -5.51 -5.97
C ASP A 113 -7.58 -5.10 -6.44
N MET A 114 -6.73 -6.09 -6.69
CA MET A 114 -5.32 -5.88 -7.02
C MET A 114 -4.93 -6.31 -8.43
N LYS A 115 -5.85 -6.89 -9.23
CA LYS A 115 -5.50 -7.50 -10.53
C LYS A 115 -4.73 -6.55 -11.45
N GLY A 116 -5.25 -5.33 -11.67
CA GLY A 116 -4.59 -4.32 -12.50
C GLY A 116 -3.27 -3.84 -11.90
N LEU A 117 -3.25 -3.58 -10.59
CA LEU A 117 -2.05 -3.14 -9.87
C LEU A 117 -0.92 -4.18 -9.97
N MET A 118 -1.25 -5.46 -9.83
CA MET A 118 -0.29 -6.56 -9.89
C MET A 118 0.28 -6.72 -11.30
N ALA A 119 -0.54 -6.60 -12.34
CA ALA A 119 -0.08 -6.63 -13.73
C ALA A 119 0.93 -5.49 -14.02
N GLU A 120 0.59 -4.25 -13.65
CA GLU A 120 1.48 -3.10 -13.81
C GLU A 120 2.79 -3.27 -13.02
N THR A 121 2.69 -3.79 -11.80
CA THR A 121 3.84 -4.00 -10.92
C THR A 121 4.76 -5.10 -11.46
N ASP A 122 4.19 -6.16 -12.03
CA ASP A 122 4.92 -7.27 -12.63
C ASP A 122 5.67 -6.82 -13.89
N GLU A 123 5.04 -6.05 -14.78
CA GLU A 123 5.69 -5.48 -15.96
C GLU A 123 6.90 -4.62 -15.58
N TRP A 124 6.69 -3.69 -14.63
CA TRP A 124 7.75 -2.83 -14.11
C TRP A 124 8.89 -3.65 -13.46
N LEU A 125 8.56 -4.68 -12.71
CA LEU A 125 9.52 -5.56 -12.06
C LEU A 125 10.35 -6.36 -13.06
N ARG A 126 9.74 -6.93 -14.11
CA ARG A 126 10.45 -7.64 -15.19
C ARG A 126 11.47 -6.74 -15.86
N ARG A 127 11.10 -5.48 -16.19
CA ARG A 127 12.02 -4.49 -16.76
C ARG A 127 13.23 -4.26 -15.85
N ARG A 128 13.03 -4.20 -14.53
CA ARG A 128 14.12 -4.03 -13.56
C ARG A 128 15.02 -5.25 -13.48
N ILE A 129 14.46 -6.44 -13.44
CA ILE A 129 15.23 -7.69 -13.40
C ILE A 129 16.12 -7.80 -14.64
N ARG A 130 15.59 -7.53 -15.84
CA ARG A 130 16.40 -7.48 -17.07
C ARG A 130 17.57 -6.49 -16.95
N ALA A 131 17.31 -5.30 -16.40
CA ALA A 131 18.35 -4.30 -16.20
C ALA A 131 19.42 -4.70 -15.17
N ILE A 132 19.10 -5.58 -14.21
CA ILE A 132 20.08 -6.15 -13.28
C ILE A 132 20.97 -7.15 -14.02
N TYR A 133 20.38 -8.10 -14.75
CA TYR A 133 21.13 -9.08 -15.54
C TYR A 133 22.03 -8.40 -16.57
N TRP A 134 21.50 -7.40 -17.29
CA TRP A 134 22.28 -6.62 -18.24
C TRP A 134 23.53 -5.96 -17.62
N LYS A 135 23.39 -5.44 -16.39
CA LYS A 135 24.52 -4.84 -15.65
C LYS A 135 25.52 -5.90 -15.19
N GLN A 136 25.05 -7.09 -14.80
CA GLN A 136 25.90 -8.20 -14.40
C GLN A 136 26.71 -8.75 -15.59
N TRP A 137 26.12 -8.77 -16.78
CA TRP A 137 26.81 -9.13 -18.03
C TRP A 137 27.71 -7.97 -18.48
N LYS A 138 28.91 -7.91 -17.90
CA LYS A 138 29.90 -6.87 -18.21
C LYS A 138 30.48 -6.99 -19.62
N LYS A 139 30.61 -8.21 -20.15
CA LYS A 139 31.24 -8.48 -21.46
C LYS A 139 30.19 -8.60 -22.56
N VAL A 140 30.49 -8.06 -23.75
CA VAL A 140 29.62 -8.11 -24.95
C VAL A 140 29.28 -9.56 -25.31
N LYS A 141 30.27 -10.45 -25.35
CA LYS A 141 30.06 -11.89 -25.61
C LYS A 141 29.06 -12.55 -24.65
N THR A 142 29.06 -12.14 -23.39
CA THR A 142 28.16 -12.68 -22.37
C THR A 142 26.75 -12.14 -22.53
N ARG A 143 26.59 -10.91 -23.05
CA ARG A 143 25.28 -10.36 -23.38
C ARG A 143 24.66 -11.11 -24.55
N TYR A 144 25.38 -11.30 -25.65
CA TYR A 144 24.88 -12.04 -26.82
C TYR A 144 24.52 -13.49 -26.50
N ARG A 145 25.25 -14.15 -25.60
CA ARG A 145 24.97 -15.55 -25.21
C ARG A 145 23.72 -15.74 -24.35
N ASN A 146 23.33 -14.72 -23.58
CA ASN A 146 22.21 -14.79 -22.62
C ASN A 146 21.01 -13.92 -23.03
N LEU A 147 21.05 -13.35 -24.24
CA LEU A 147 20.00 -12.55 -24.85
C LEU A 147 18.95 -13.44 -25.52
#